data_AF-A0A1V5NAA2-F1
#
_entry.id   AF-A0A1V5NAA2-F1
#
_cell.length_a   1.000
_cell.length_b   1.000
_cell.length_c   1.000
_cell.angle_alpha   90.00
_cell.angle_beta   90.00
_cell.angle_gamma   90.00
#
_symmetry.space_group_name_H-M   'P 1'
#
loop_
_entity.id
_entity.type
_entity.pdbx_description
1 polymer ?
#
loop_
_entity_poly.entity_id
_entity_poly.type
_entity_poly.pdbx_seq_one_letter_code
_entity_poly.pdbx_strand_id
1 'polypeptide(L)'
;MSVLTKVFALMLSLLSIFLCGVIVVFVTNTADWKKAYEEQVTYREAAQVQAAVASESQAQTVARLDKLISSLQNQILSLEKEKAQLQSQLDTSQVAKAQAENKSSTAVGLSKSLQDTIANMFKAQQDIQSELDKNHQQMIVAQTRVIDLERALDSERVKSAQLNTLSRQRLEQIHELENDNAAIRSRLQAVALQSEELRPGGQVTQTRVQEAGVPISGQITGIDDSLAAISVGSSSGVRKDMTFYVYRNDQYLGNLLITHVEPTEAVGRMIGMQGSAMAGDKVTTGF
;
A
#
# COMPACT_ATOMS: atom_id res chain seq x y z
N MET A 1 -23.04 158.44 66.96
CA MET A 1 -23.08 156.97 66.77
C MET A 1 -23.10 156.32 68.14
N SER A 2 -24.21 155.68 68.53
CA SER A 2 -24.37 155.05 69.85
C SER A 2 -23.47 153.83 69.99
N VAL A 3 -22.93 153.62 71.20
CA VAL A 3 -22.06 152.48 71.55
C VAL A 3 -22.76 151.15 71.27
N LEU A 4 -24.09 151.08 71.43
CA LEU A 4 -24.91 149.91 71.16
C LEU A 4 -24.80 149.47 69.68
N THR A 5 -24.83 150.41 68.74
CA THR A 5 -24.73 150.11 67.29
C THR A 5 -23.34 149.60 66.92
N LYS A 6 -22.28 150.09 67.59
CA LYS A 6 -20.91 149.61 67.35
C LYS A 6 -20.71 148.19 67.86
N VAL A 7 -21.21 147.87 69.05
CA VAL A 7 -21.11 146.52 69.63
C VAL A 7 -21.91 145.52 68.80
N PHE A 8 -23.13 145.88 68.37
CA PHE A 8 -23.92 145.05 67.47
C PHE A 8 -23.23 144.82 66.13
N ALA A 9 -22.67 145.87 65.50
CA ALA A 9 -21.93 145.73 64.24
C ALA A 9 -20.70 144.81 64.39
N LEU A 10 -20.00 144.90 65.52
CA LEU A 10 -18.82 144.08 65.81
C LEU A 10 -19.22 142.61 66.03
N MET A 11 -20.29 142.35 66.78
CA MET A 11 -20.83 141.00 66.99
C MET A 11 -21.34 140.38 65.69
N LEU A 12 -22.01 141.16 64.83
CA LEU A 12 -22.52 140.70 63.54
C LEU A 12 -21.38 140.41 62.56
N SER A 13 -20.29 141.18 62.61
CA SER A 13 -19.07 140.89 61.83
C SER A 13 -18.37 139.60 62.30
N LEU A 14 -18.28 139.38 63.62
CA LEU A 14 -17.72 138.15 64.20
C LEU A 14 -18.55 136.92 63.82
N LEU A 15 -19.88 137.01 63.89
CA LEU A 15 -20.78 135.93 63.49
C LEU A 15 -20.69 135.64 61.98
N SER A 16 -20.53 136.67 61.16
CA SER A 16 -20.38 136.51 59.70
C SER A 16 -19.08 135.81 59.33
N ILE A 17 -17.96 136.16 59.98
CA ILE A 17 -16.66 135.49 59.78
C ILE A 17 -16.74 134.03 60.25
N PHE A 18 -17.38 133.76 61.38
CA PHE A 18 -17.57 132.41 61.89
C PHE A 18 -18.44 131.54 60.96
N LEU A 19 -19.56 132.08 60.48
CA LEU A 19 -20.43 131.40 59.50
C LEU A 19 -19.67 131.07 58.21
N CYS A 20 -18.83 131.99 57.73
CA CYS A 20 -18.01 131.77 56.54
C CYS A 20 -17.03 130.59 56.74
N GLY A 21 -16.36 130.52 57.90
CA GLY A 21 -15.46 129.41 58.22
C GLY A 21 -16.17 128.04 58.29
N VAL A 22 -17.36 127.99 58.91
CA VAL A 22 -18.16 126.76 59.00
C VAL A 22 -18.64 126.30 57.62
N ILE A 23 -19.06 127.24 56.75
CA ILE A 23 -19.51 126.91 55.38
C ILE A 23 -18.35 126.35 54.54
N VAL A 24 -17.14 126.91 54.64
CA VAL A 24 -15.98 126.40 53.90
C VAL A 24 -15.64 124.98 54.33
N VAL A 25 -15.60 124.69 55.64
CA VAL A 25 -15.34 123.33 56.14
C VAL A 25 -16.44 122.36 55.70
N PHE A 26 -17.70 122.77 55.77
CA PHE A 26 -18.83 121.96 55.31
C PHE A 26 -18.71 121.64 53.81
N VAL A 27 -18.36 122.62 52.96
CA VAL A 27 -18.18 122.42 51.51
C VAL A 27 -16.95 121.57 51.17
N THR A 28 -15.88 121.64 51.97
CA THR A 28 -14.73 120.74 51.79
C THR A 28 -14.97 119.32 52.31
N ASN A 29 -15.90 119.17 53.26
CA ASN A 29 -16.25 117.88 53.87
C ASN A 29 -17.54 117.28 53.31
N THR A 30 -18.24 117.96 52.40
CA THR A 30 -19.21 117.30 51.53
C THR A 30 -18.42 116.36 50.65
N ALA A 31 -18.45 115.08 50.98
CA ALA A 31 -17.87 114.03 50.15
C ALA A 31 -18.28 114.27 48.70
N ASP A 32 -17.33 114.19 47.76
CA ASP A 32 -17.63 114.22 46.33
C ASP A 32 -18.37 112.93 45.96
N TRP A 33 -19.66 112.86 46.32
CA TRP A 33 -20.55 111.73 46.01
C TRP A 33 -20.58 111.44 44.51
N LYS A 34 -20.36 112.48 43.70
CA LYS A 34 -20.18 112.38 42.26
C LYS A 34 -18.95 111.55 41.89
N LYS A 35 -17.80 111.80 42.52
CA LYS A 35 -16.55 111.07 42.26
C LYS A 35 -16.64 109.63 42.75
N ALA A 36 -17.21 109.39 43.93
CA ALA A 36 -17.45 108.04 44.45
C ALA A 36 -18.42 107.25 43.55
N TYR A 37 -19.46 107.90 43.03
CA TYR A 37 -20.38 107.30 42.06
C TYR A 37 -19.69 106.98 40.73
N GLU A 38 -18.93 107.92 40.17
CA GLU A 38 -18.14 107.71 38.94
C GLU A 38 -17.15 106.53 39.11
N GLU A 39 -16.45 106.46 40.24
CA GLU A 39 -15.54 105.37 40.54
C GLU A 39 -16.29 104.03 40.64
N GLN A 40 -17.44 103.98 41.32
CA GLN A 40 -18.28 102.79 41.40
C GLN A 40 -18.79 102.35 40.01
N VAL A 41 -19.15 103.30 39.14
CA VAL A 41 -19.57 103.03 37.75
C VAL A 41 -18.40 102.42 36.98
N THR A 42 -17.20 102.99 37.07
CA THR A 42 -16.01 102.44 36.39
C THR A 42 -15.64 101.04 36.89
N TYR A 43 -15.75 100.76 38.20
CA TYR A 43 -15.54 99.41 38.73
C TYR A 43 -16.58 98.41 38.23
N ARG A 44 -17.86 98.81 38.14
CA ARG A 44 -18.91 97.93 37.59
C ARG A 44 -18.70 97.68 36.11
N GLU A 45 -18.32 98.69 35.36
CA GLU A 45 -18.02 98.58 33.94
C GLU A 45 -16.79 97.68 33.69
N ALA A 46 -15.70 97.90 34.44
CA ALA A 46 -14.52 97.04 34.40
C ALA A 46 -14.84 95.58 34.79
N ALA A 47 -15.64 95.37 35.83
CA ALA A 47 -16.09 94.03 36.22
C ALA A 47 -16.98 93.38 35.16
N GLN A 48 -17.85 94.14 34.49
CA GLN A 48 -18.67 93.64 33.38
C GLN A 48 -17.82 93.27 32.17
N VAL A 49 -16.86 94.12 31.79
CA VAL A 49 -15.93 93.83 30.70
C VAL A 49 -15.10 92.60 31.03
N GLN A 50 -14.58 92.47 32.24
CA GLN A 50 -13.79 91.31 32.63
C GLN A 50 -14.62 90.02 32.69
N ALA A 51 -15.87 90.08 33.14
CA ALA A 51 -16.80 88.94 33.07
C ALA A 51 -17.12 88.55 31.63
N ALA A 52 -17.32 89.52 30.73
CA ALA A 52 -17.56 89.27 29.31
C ALA A 52 -16.33 88.62 28.65
N VAL A 53 -15.12 89.15 28.89
CA VAL A 53 -13.87 88.58 28.36
C VAL A 53 -13.63 87.16 28.90
N ALA A 54 -13.87 86.92 30.20
CA ALA A 54 -13.75 85.59 30.79
C ALA A 54 -14.75 84.60 30.17
N SER A 55 -16.01 85.03 29.98
CA SER A 55 -17.05 84.23 29.34
C SER A 55 -16.69 83.89 27.89
N GLU A 56 -16.17 84.85 27.13
CA GLU A 56 -15.78 84.63 25.74
C GLU A 56 -14.55 83.72 25.62
N SER A 57 -13.54 83.91 26.48
CA SER A 57 -12.39 82.99 26.62
C SER A 57 -12.85 81.55 26.92
N GLN A 58 -13.81 81.39 27.83
CA GLN A 58 -14.35 80.09 28.19
C GLN A 58 -15.12 79.48 27.02
N ALA A 59 -15.95 80.27 26.32
CA ALA A 59 -16.68 79.82 25.13
C ALA A 59 -15.73 79.37 24.01
N GLN A 60 -14.63 80.10 23.77
CA GLN A 60 -13.61 79.71 22.80
C GLN A 60 -12.90 78.40 23.20
N THR A 61 -12.61 78.23 24.49
CA THR A 61 -11.97 77.01 25.01
C THR A 61 -12.88 75.80 24.85
N VAL A 62 -14.17 75.94 25.21
CA VAL A 62 -15.17 74.88 25.01
C VAL A 62 -15.31 74.54 23.53
N ALA A 63 -15.43 75.53 22.65
CA ALA A 63 -15.52 75.29 21.21
C ALA A 63 -14.27 74.59 20.64
N ARG A 64 -13.07 74.88 21.18
CA ARG A 64 -11.84 74.19 20.79
C ARG A 64 -11.81 72.75 21.26
N LEU A 65 -12.24 72.50 22.50
CA LEU A 65 -12.35 71.16 23.06
C LEU A 65 -13.36 70.31 22.30
N ASP A 66 -14.53 70.87 21.95
CA ASP A 66 -15.55 70.18 21.15
C ASP A 66 -15.03 69.78 19.77
N LYS A 67 -14.29 70.68 19.10
CA LYS A 67 -13.61 70.36 17.83
C LYS A 67 -12.60 69.23 17.98
N LEU A 68 -11.82 69.24 19.07
CA LEU A 68 -10.84 68.18 19.34
C LEU A 68 -11.54 66.84 19.61
N ILE A 69 -12.61 66.84 20.41
CA ILE A 69 -13.41 65.64 20.72
C ILE A 69 -14.00 65.07 19.43
N SER A 70 -14.61 65.90 18.59
CA SER A 70 -15.15 65.45 17.29
C SER A 70 -14.06 64.89 16.37
N SER A 71 -12.88 65.54 16.33
CA SER A 71 -11.75 65.05 15.55
C SER A 71 -11.25 63.69 16.06
N LEU A 72 -11.11 63.53 17.37
CA LEU A 72 -10.65 62.27 17.98
C LEU A 72 -11.70 61.17 17.79
N GLN A 73 -12.99 61.47 17.92
CA GLN A 73 -14.07 60.53 17.63
C GLN A 73 -14.03 60.05 16.16
N ASN A 74 -13.83 60.96 15.21
CA ASN A 74 -13.68 60.60 13.81
C ASN A 74 -12.44 59.73 13.55
N GLN A 75 -11.32 60.03 14.22
CA GLN A 75 -10.12 59.20 14.13
C GLN A 75 -10.35 57.80 14.72
N ILE A 76 -10.98 57.70 15.89
CA ILE A 76 -11.32 56.41 16.51
C ILE A 76 -12.19 55.58 15.57
N LEU A 77 -13.26 56.17 15.02
CA LEU A 77 -14.13 55.48 14.05
C LEU A 77 -13.37 55.03 12.80
N SER A 78 -12.44 55.85 12.31
CA SER A 78 -11.61 55.49 11.15
C SER A 78 -10.67 54.32 11.45
N LEU A 79 -10.03 54.32 12.62
CA LEU A 79 -9.13 53.26 13.07
C LEU A 79 -9.88 51.96 13.37
N GLU A 80 -11.08 52.04 13.94
CA GLU A 80 -11.96 50.87 14.15
C GLU A 80 -12.36 50.24 12.82
N LYS A 81 -12.70 51.06 11.82
CA LYS A 81 -13.00 50.58 10.47
C LYS A 81 -11.79 49.92 9.81
N GLU A 82 -10.62 50.55 9.90
CA GLU A 82 -9.38 50.01 9.37
C GLU A 82 -9.00 48.69 10.05
N LYS A 83 -9.13 48.61 11.38
CA LYS A 83 -8.92 47.38 12.14
C LYS A 83 -9.87 46.26 11.69
N ALA A 84 -11.16 46.56 11.53
CA ALA A 84 -12.14 45.59 11.04
C ALA A 84 -11.79 45.10 9.62
N GLN A 85 -11.35 46.01 8.75
CA GLN A 85 -10.94 45.68 7.38
C GLN A 85 -9.67 44.82 7.36
N LEU A 86 -8.65 45.17 8.15
CA LEU A 86 -7.42 44.40 8.28
C LEU A 86 -7.69 43.01 8.86
N GLN A 87 -8.58 42.89 9.85
CA GLN A 87 -8.98 41.61 10.39
C GLN A 87 -9.65 40.74 9.31
N SER A 88 -10.57 41.30 8.53
CA SER A 88 -11.22 40.57 7.43
C SER A 88 -10.22 40.12 6.36
N GLN A 89 -9.23 40.96 6.03
CA GLN A 89 -8.16 40.61 5.10
C GLN A 89 -7.25 39.50 5.65
N LEU A 90 -6.93 39.54 6.95
CA LEU A 90 -6.17 38.49 7.62
C LEU A 90 -6.91 37.16 7.56
N ASP A 91 -8.20 37.15 7.91
CA ASP A 91 -9.02 35.93 7.88
C ASP A 91 -9.10 35.37 6.46
N THR A 92 -9.31 36.23 5.46
CA THR A 92 -9.33 35.85 4.04
C THR A 92 -7.98 35.27 3.59
N SER A 93 -6.87 35.92 3.96
CA SER A 93 -5.52 35.46 3.64
C SER A 93 -5.21 34.11 4.29
N GLN A 94 -5.63 33.92 5.53
CA GLN A 94 -5.44 32.67 6.26
C GLN A 94 -6.24 31.51 5.67
N VAL A 95 -7.48 31.76 5.24
CA VAL A 95 -8.28 30.77 4.49
C VAL A 95 -7.63 30.44 3.15
N ALA A 96 -7.17 31.44 2.40
CA ALA A 96 -6.48 31.22 1.12
C ALA A 96 -5.18 30.41 1.30
N LYS A 97 -4.42 30.69 2.36
CA LYS A 97 -3.21 29.93 2.74
C LYS A 97 -3.55 28.48 3.06
N ALA A 98 -4.54 28.23 3.91
CA ALA A 98 -4.97 26.87 4.24
C ALA A 98 -5.44 26.09 3.00
N GLN A 99 -6.15 26.74 2.08
CA GLN A 99 -6.52 26.14 0.80
C GLN A 99 -5.31 25.81 -0.08
N ALA A 100 -4.32 26.70 -0.15
CA ALA A 100 -3.09 26.48 -0.91
C ALA A 100 -2.27 25.32 -0.32
N GLU A 101 -2.16 25.24 1.00
CA GLU A 101 -1.49 24.13 1.71
C GLU A 101 -2.19 22.80 1.45
N ASN A 102 -3.53 22.76 1.52
CA ASN A 102 -4.30 21.56 1.20
C ASN A 102 -4.12 21.11 -0.27
N LYS A 103 -4.12 22.05 -1.21
CA LYS A 103 -3.84 21.77 -2.63
C LYS A 103 -2.42 21.23 -2.83
N SER A 104 -1.43 21.83 -2.16
CA SER A 104 -0.04 21.37 -2.20
C SER A 104 0.11 19.96 -1.62
N SER A 105 -0.50 19.69 -0.47
CA SER A 105 -0.49 18.36 0.15
C SER A 105 -1.14 17.31 -0.77
N THR A 106 -2.25 17.67 -1.42
CA THR A 106 -2.93 16.79 -2.39
C THR A 106 -2.06 16.52 -3.61
N ALA A 107 -1.40 17.56 -4.14
CA ALA A 107 -0.49 17.42 -5.29
C ALA A 107 0.72 16.54 -4.97
N VAL A 108 1.31 16.68 -3.78
CA VAL A 108 2.41 15.81 -3.31
C VAL A 108 1.93 14.36 -3.17
N GLY A 109 0.76 14.14 -2.58
CA GLY A 109 0.17 12.80 -2.46
C GLY A 109 -0.09 12.15 -3.82
N LEU A 110 -0.67 12.90 -4.77
CA LEU A 110 -0.90 12.43 -6.14
C LEU A 110 0.41 12.14 -6.87
N SER A 111 1.43 13.00 -6.74
CA SER A 111 2.74 12.78 -7.35
C SER A 111 3.39 11.50 -6.83
N LYS A 112 3.25 11.21 -5.52
CA LYS A 112 3.76 9.97 -4.94
C LYS A 112 3.01 8.75 -5.45
N SER A 113 1.67 8.81 -5.52
CA SER A 113 0.86 7.74 -6.11
C SER A 113 1.20 7.48 -7.58
N LEU A 114 1.45 8.53 -8.37
CA LEU A 114 1.93 8.43 -9.75
C LEU A 114 3.30 7.78 -9.82
N GLN A 115 4.22 8.16 -8.93
CA GLN A 115 5.56 7.57 -8.88
C GLN A 115 5.51 6.07 -8.54
N ASP A 116 4.68 5.68 -7.57
CA ASP A 116 4.47 4.28 -7.22
C ASP A 116 3.81 3.51 -8.38
N THR A 117 2.84 4.12 -9.06
CA THR A 117 2.19 3.54 -10.25
C THR A 117 3.20 3.32 -11.37
N ILE A 118 4.06 4.29 -11.65
CA ILE A 118 5.12 4.18 -12.65
C ILE A 118 6.10 3.07 -12.28
N ALA A 119 6.53 2.99 -11.01
CA ALA A 119 7.42 1.95 -10.54
C ALA A 119 6.80 0.55 -10.70
N ASN A 120 5.53 0.39 -10.34
CA ASN A 120 4.78 -0.85 -10.53
C ASN A 120 4.63 -1.22 -12.01
N MET A 121 4.40 -0.23 -12.88
CA MET A 121 4.27 -0.44 -14.31
C MET A 121 5.60 -0.87 -14.95
N PHE A 122 6.72 -0.28 -14.54
CA PHE A 122 8.06 -0.72 -14.95
C PHE A 122 8.34 -2.16 -14.51
N LYS A 123 8.01 -2.50 -13.26
CA LYS A 123 8.17 -3.86 -12.75
C LYS A 123 7.33 -4.86 -13.53
N ALA A 124 6.05 -4.56 -13.74
CA ALA A 124 5.15 -5.41 -14.54
C ALA A 124 5.68 -5.59 -15.98
N GLN A 125 6.20 -4.53 -16.58
CA GLN A 125 6.78 -4.63 -17.92
C GLN A 125 8.06 -5.47 -17.96
N GLN A 126 8.90 -5.40 -16.93
CA GLN A 126 10.06 -6.26 -16.79
C GLN A 126 9.68 -7.74 -16.59
N ASP A 127 8.68 -7.99 -15.74
CA ASP A 127 8.18 -9.34 -15.47
C ASP A 127 7.59 -9.96 -16.75
N ILE A 128 6.80 -9.20 -17.52
CA ILE A 128 6.25 -9.63 -18.82
C ILE A 128 7.36 -9.94 -19.82
N GLN A 129 8.40 -9.10 -19.91
CA GLN A 129 9.53 -9.38 -20.80
C GLN A 129 10.27 -10.66 -20.40
N SER A 130 10.52 -10.85 -19.11
CA SER A 130 11.17 -12.08 -18.61
C SER A 130 10.33 -13.32 -18.89
N GLU A 131 9.01 -13.23 -18.75
CA GLU A 131 8.10 -14.33 -19.04
C GLU A 131 8.02 -14.62 -20.54
N LEU A 132 8.02 -13.58 -21.38
CA LEU A 132 8.07 -13.72 -22.84
C LEU A 132 9.36 -14.41 -23.29
N ASP A 133 10.51 -14.01 -22.74
CA ASP A 133 11.80 -14.63 -23.04
C ASP A 133 11.84 -16.11 -22.62
N LYS A 134 11.31 -16.44 -21.43
CA LYS A 134 11.17 -17.83 -20.98
C LYS A 134 10.26 -18.64 -21.90
N ASN A 135 9.12 -18.09 -22.28
CA ASN A 135 8.19 -18.75 -23.20
C ASN A 135 8.82 -18.96 -24.57
N HIS A 136 9.57 -17.99 -25.09
CA HIS A 136 10.32 -18.14 -26.33
C HIS A 136 11.38 -19.25 -26.23
N GLN A 137 12.14 -19.31 -25.14
CA GLN A 137 13.12 -20.38 -24.92
C GLN A 137 12.44 -21.74 -24.87
N GLN A 138 11.33 -21.88 -24.15
CA GLN A 138 10.56 -23.12 -24.10
C GLN A 138 10.02 -23.51 -25.48
N MET A 139 9.55 -22.53 -26.26
CA MET A 139 9.08 -22.77 -27.63
C MET A 139 10.21 -23.29 -28.53
N ILE A 140 11.40 -22.71 -28.46
CA ILE A 140 12.58 -23.18 -29.22
C ILE A 140 12.96 -24.61 -28.81
N VAL A 141 12.99 -24.91 -27.51
CA VAL A 141 13.29 -26.25 -27.00
C VAL A 141 12.23 -27.26 -27.47
N ALA A 142 10.94 -26.92 -27.38
CA ALA A 142 9.86 -27.77 -27.85
C ALA A 142 9.97 -28.02 -29.36
N GLN A 143 10.26 -26.99 -30.15
CA GLN A 143 10.41 -27.11 -31.60
C GLN A 143 11.64 -27.96 -31.99
N THR A 144 12.75 -27.82 -31.26
CA THR A 144 13.94 -28.68 -31.44
C THR A 144 13.60 -30.14 -31.14
N ARG A 145 12.85 -30.39 -30.06
CA ARG A 145 12.42 -31.75 -29.70
C ARG A 145 11.47 -32.37 -30.71
N VAL A 146 10.59 -31.58 -31.32
CA VAL A 146 9.75 -32.05 -32.43
C VAL A 146 10.62 -32.51 -33.60
N ILE A 147 11.62 -31.71 -34.00
CA ILE A 147 12.55 -32.07 -35.08
C ILE A 147 13.32 -33.36 -34.76
N ASP A 148 13.81 -33.51 -33.52
CA ASP A 148 14.54 -34.71 -33.11
C ASP A 148 13.65 -35.95 -33.06
N LEU A 149 12.39 -35.81 -32.62
CA LEU A 149 11.40 -36.89 -32.67
C LEU A 149 11.03 -37.28 -34.10
N GLU A 150 10.91 -36.31 -35.01
CA GLU A 150 10.68 -36.59 -36.44
C GLU A 150 11.84 -37.38 -37.04
N ARG A 151 13.09 -37.00 -36.77
CA ARG A 151 14.28 -37.75 -37.21
C ARG A 151 14.31 -39.17 -36.64
N ALA A 152 14.00 -39.34 -35.36
CA ALA A 152 13.94 -40.65 -34.72
C ALA A 152 12.83 -41.52 -35.34
N LEU A 153 11.67 -40.94 -35.60
CA LEU A 153 10.54 -41.61 -36.24
C LEU A 153 10.90 -42.07 -37.67
N ASP A 154 11.56 -41.21 -38.46
CA ASP A 154 11.99 -41.57 -39.80
C ASP A 154 13.07 -42.67 -39.79
N SER A 155 14.00 -42.63 -38.84
CA SER A 155 14.97 -43.72 -38.64
C SER A 155 14.28 -45.06 -38.33
N GLU A 156 13.30 -45.06 -37.42
CA GLU A 156 12.54 -46.28 -37.09
C GLU A 156 11.68 -46.79 -38.25
N ARG A 157 11.14 -45.87 -39.08
CA ARG A 157 10.44 -46.24 -40.32
C ARG A 157 11.37 -46.91 -41.32
N VAL A 158 12.57 -46.36 -41.52
CA VAL A 158 13.58 -46.96 -42.40
C VAL A 158 13.98 -48.35 -41.89
N LYS A 159 14.24 -48.49 -40.59
CA LYS A 159 14.57 -49.78 -39.96
C LYS A 159 13.45 -50.81 -40.11
N SER A 160 12.20 -50.39 -39.90
CA SER A 160 11.02 -51.23 -40.10
C SER A 160 10.86 -51.66 -41.56
N ALA A 161 11.12 -50.76 -42.52
CA ALA A 161 11.12 -51.10 -43.95
C ALA A 161 12.23 -52.13 -44.28
N GLN A 162 13.44 -51.93 -43.75
CA GLN A 162 14.56 -52.86 -43.92
C GLN A 162 14.25 -54.24 -43.33
N LEU A 163 13.71 -54.31 -42.11
CA LEU A 163 13.30 -55.56 -41.47
C LEU A 163 12.22 -56.28 -42.28
N ASN A 164 11.23 -55.55 -42.82
CA ASN A 164 10.23 -56.12 -43.72
C ASN A 164 10.86 -56.69 -45.00
N THR A 165 11.80 -55.99 -45.62
CA THR A 165 12.50 -56.51 -46.81
C THR A 165 13.33 -57.75 -46.50
N LEU A 166 14.07 -57.75 -45.38
CA LEU A 166 14.86 -58.90 -44.94
C LEU A 166 13.96 -60.10 -44.61
N SER A 167 12.83 -59.85 -43.94
CA SER A 167 11.85 -60.91 -43.64
C SER A 167 11.31 -61.54 -44.91
N ARG A 168 11.00 -60.74 -45.94
CA ARG A 168 10.58 -61.26 -47.26
C ARG A 168 11.67 -62.12 -47.91
N GLN A 169 12.90 -61.62 -47.95
CA GLN A 169 14.04 -62.37 -48.51
C GLN A 169 14.27 -63.70 -47.77
N ARG A 170 14.17 -63.70 -46.43
CA ARG A 170 14.30 -64.93 -45.64
C ARG A 170 13.16 -65.91 -45.90
N LEU A 171 11.95 -65.42 -46.09
CA LEU A 171 10.80 -66.25 -46.42
C LEU A 171 10.95 -66.89 -47.81
N GLU A 172 11.43 -66.13 -48.79
CA GLU A 172 11.79 -66.63 -50.12
C GLU A 172 12.89 -67.71 -50.04
N GLN A 173 13.95 -67.48 -49.26
CA GLN A 173 15.00 -68.48 -49.02
C GLN A 173 14.48 -69.75 -48.36
N ILE A 174 13.55 -69.62 -47.39
CA ILE A 174 12.91 -70.78 -46.76
C ILE A 174 12.12 -71.56 -47.81
N HIS A 175 11.32 -70.90 -48.64
CA HIS A 175 10.57 -71.56 -49.71
C HIS A 175 11.49 -72.24 -50.73
N GLU A 176 12.60 -71.62 -51.09
CA GLU A 176 13.60 -72.22 -51.97
C GLU A 176 14.24 -73.47 -51.34
N LEU A 177 14.69 -73.38 -50.09
CA LEU A 177 15.25 -74.51 -49.35
C LEU A 177 14.22 -75.61 -49.07
N GLU A 178 12.95 -75.27 -48.88
CA GLU A 178 11.84 -76.22 -48.76
C GLU A 178 11.59 -76.95 -50.07
N ASN A 179 11.59 -76.23 -51.20
CA ASN A 179 11.48 -76.81 -52.54
C ASN A 179 12.67 -77.72 -52.84
N ASP A 180 13.89 -77.29 -52.52
CA ASP A 180 15.11 -78.10 -52.65
C ASP A 180 15.05 -79.34 -51.77
N ASN A 181 14.63 -79.20 -50.51
CA ASN A 181 14.41 -80.35 -49.63
C ASN A 181 13.31 -81.28 -50.15
N ALA A 182 12.22 -80.75 -50.72
CA ALA A 182 11.17 -81.56 -51.33
C ALA A 182 11.68 -82.31 -52.57
N ALA A 183 12.51 -81.66 -53.40
CA ALA A 183 13.16 -82.28 -54.55
C ALA A 183 14.17 -83.35 -54.13
N ILE A 184 15.00 -83.07 -53.11
CA ILE A 184 15.93 -84.03 -52.51
C ILE A 184 15.16 -85.20 -51.89
N ARG A 185 14.07 -84.94 -51.16
CA ARG A 185 13.19 -85.99 -50.63
C ARG A 185 12.56 -86.79 -51.75
N SER A 186 12.10 -86.18 -52.84
CA SER A 186 11.57 -86.90 -54.00
C SER A 186 12.63 -87.77 -54.67
N ARG A 187 13.89 -87.30 -54.77
CA ARG A 187 15.04 -88.10 -55.23
C ARG A 187 15.38 -89.21 -54.26
N LEU A 188 15.41 -88.94 -52.95
CA LEU A 188 15.61 -89.93 -51.90
C LEU A 188 14.46 -90.94 -51.84
N GLN A 189 13.23 -90.55 -52.21
CA GLN A 189 12.07 -91.42 -52.28
C GLN A 189 12.08 -92.23 -53.58
N ALA A 190 12.64 -91.70 -54.68
CA ALA A 190 12.99 -92.49 -55.85
C ALA A 190 14.13 -93.48 -55.56
N VAL A 191 15.06 -93.13 -54.65
CA VAL A 191 16.09 -94.05 -54.12
C VAL A 191 15.51 -95.01 -53.06
N ALA A 192 14.52 -94.60 -52.27
CA ALA A 192 13.85 -95.42 -51.26
C ALA A 192 12.71 -96.27 -51.83
N LEU A 193 12.24 -96.00 -53.06
CA LEU A 193 11.54 -97.00 -53.88
C LEU A 193 12.49 -98.13 -54.35
N GLN A 194 13.78 -98.03 -54.01
CA GLN A 194 14.80 -99.08 -54.06
C GLN A 194 15.27 -99.54 -52.66
N SER A 195 14.69 -99.02 -51.57
CA SER A 195 14.97 -99.48 -50.21
C SER A 195 13.80 -99.16 -49.31
N GLU A 196 13.00 -100.21 -49.09
CA GLU A 196 11.94 -100.37 -48.11
C GLU A 196 12.16 -99.62 -46.78
N GLU A 197 11.02 -99.29 -46.15
CA GLU A 197 10.79 -99.39 -44.70
C GLU A 197 10.93 -98.16 -43.78
N LEU A 198 9.78 -97.87 -43.15
CA LEU A 198 9.58 -97.54 -41.73
C LEU A 198 9.58 -96.06 -41.28
N ARG A 199 8.35 -95.51 -41.33
CA ARG A 199 7.67 -94.85 -40.18
C ARG A 199 7.96 -95.58 -38.85
N PRO A 200 7.90 -94.93 -37.66
CA PRO A 200 6.69 -94.21 -37.24
C PRO A 200 6.90 -93.01 -36.30
N GLY A 201 5.79 -92.33 -36.02
CA GLY A 201 5.70 -91.18 -35.15
C GLY A 201 5.83 -91.49 -33.66
N GLY A 202 5.92 -90.41 -32.89
CA GLY A 202 5.74 -90.36 -31.44
C GLY A 202 4.72 -89.30 -31.10
N GLN A 203 3.59 -89.72 -30.54
CA GLN A 203 2.63 -88.87 -29.84
C GLN A 203 3.31 -88.24 -28.63
N VAL A 204 3.20 -86.92 -28.48
CA VAL A 204 3.62 -86.23 -27.26
C VAL A 204 2.39 -86.06 -26.38
N THR A 205 2.37 -86.81 -25.29
CA THR A 205 1.49 -86.66 -24.14
C THR A 205 1.57 -85.22 -23.61
N GLN A 206 0.45 -84.49 -23.62
CA GLN A 206 0.34 -83.22 -22.91
C GLN A 206 0.30 -83.49 -21.41
N THR A 207 1.41 -83.23 -20.73
CA THR A 207 1.44 -83.09 -19.27
C THR A 207 1.23 -81.62 -18.93
N ARG A 208 0.07 -81.33 -18.35
CA ARG A 208 -0.28 -80.03 -17.78
C ARG A 208 0.62 -79.76 -16.57
N VAL A 209 1.58 -78.86 -16.70
CA VAL A 209 2.40 -78.38 -15.58
C VAL A 209 1.65 -77.25 -14.90
N GLN A 210 1.33 -77.46 -13.63
CA GLN A 210 0.84 -76.44 -12.71
C GLN A 210 2.10 -75.74 -12.15
N GLU A 211 2.35 -74.50 -12.57
CA GLU A 211 3.50 -73.73 -12.12
C GLU A 211 3.33 -73.34 -10.64
N ALA A 212 4.08 -74.02 -9.77
CA ALA A 212 4.42 -73.51 -8.46
C ALA A 212 5.33 -72.28 -8.66
N GLY A 213 4.80 -71.10 -8.40
CA GLY A 213 5.54 -69.84 -8.51
C GLY A 213 6.71 -69.81 -7.52
N VAL A 214 7.89 -69.47 -8.02
CA VAL A 214 9.10 -69.19 -7.24
C VAL A 214 8.80 -68.07 -6.23
N PRO A 215 9.20 -68.17 -4.95
CA PRO A 215 9.01 -67.10 -3.98
C PRO A 215 9.77 -65.84 -4.41
N ILE A 216 9.08 -64.69 -4.40
CA ILE A 216 9.64 -63.41 -4.82
C ILE A 216 10.11 -62.70 -3.56
N SER A 217 11.42 -62.40 -3.48
CA SER A 217 12.02 -61.69 -2.35
C SER A 217 12.59 -60.33 -2.78
N GLY A 218 12.42 -59.31 -1.94
CA GLY A 218 12.86 -57.94 -2.19
C GLY A 218 13.17 -57.18 -0.89
N GLN A 219 13.41 -55.88 -0.99
CA GLN A 219 13.66 -54.99 0.15
C GLN A 219 12.81 -53.72 0.06
N ILE A 220 12.49 -53.12 1.21
CA ILE A 220 11.79 -51.83 1.27
C ILE A 220 12.77 -50.70 0.91
N THR A 221 12.45 -49.93 -0.13
CA THR A 221 13.29 -48.83 -0.65
C THR A 221 12.92 -47.47 -0.04
N GLY A 222 11.66 -47.28 0.36
CA GLY A 222 11.18 -46.05 0.97
C GLY A 222 9.86 -46.26 1.70
N ILE A 223 9.61 -45.47 2.75
CA ILE A 223 8.39 -45.55 3.56
C ILE A 223 7.86 -44.13 3.76
N ASP A 224 6.56 -43.99 3.54
CA ASP A 224 5.82 -42.75 3.77
C ASP A 224 4.51 -43.07 4.51
N ASP A 225 4.46 -42.74 5.80
CA ASP A 225 3.40 -43.05 6.78
C ASP A 225 2.88 -44.50 6.78
N SER A 226 1.99 -44.84 5.85
CA SER A 226 1.31 -46.14 5.72
C SER A 226 1.59 -46.86 4.40
N LEU A 227 2.40 -46.25 3.54
CA LEU A 227 2.83 -46.78 2.25
C LEU A 227 4.31 -47.15 2.30
N ALA A 228 4.65 -48.29 1.72
CA ALA A 228 6.03 -48.73 1.55
C ALA A 228 6.27 -49.09 0.08
N ALA A 229 7.39 -48.61 -0.45
CA ALA A 229 7.91 -48.97 -1.75
C ALA A 229 8.88 -50.16 -1.61
N ILE A 230 8.79 -51.12 -2.52
CA ILE A 230 9.65 -52.31 -2.55
C ILE A 230 10.43 -52.39 -3.86
N SER A 231 11.64 -52.95 -3.77
CA SER A 231 12.60 -53.11 -4.86
C SER A 231 12.24 -54.20 -5.89
N VAL A 232 10.98 -54.64 -5.93
CA VAL A 232 10.48 -55.68 -6.84
C VAL A 232 9.19 -55.23 -7.49
N GLY A 233 9.15 -55.30 -8.82
CA GLY A 233 8.04 -54.84 -9.66
C GLY A 233 7.46 -55.92 -10.56
N SER A 234 6.72 -55.52 -11.59
CA SER A 234 6.04 -56.46 -12.50
C SER A 234 7.03 -57.36 -13.27
N SER A 235 8.26 -56.90 -13.51
CA SER A 235 9.34 -57.71 -14.09
C SER A 235 9.72 -58.92 -13.24
N SER A 236 9.52 -58.83 -11.92
CA SER A 236 9.77 -59.90 -10.95
C SER A 236 8.53 -60.75 -10.67
N GLY A 237 7.42 -60.51 -11.40
CA GLY A 237 6.16 -61.24 -11.22
C GLY A 237 5.21 -60.65 -10.19
N VAL A 238 5.49 -59.43 -9.69
CA VAL A 238 4.61 -58.74 -8.72
C VAL A 238 3.32 -58.30 -9.39
N ARG A 239 2.19 -58.57 -8.73
CA ARG A 239 0.86 -58.15 -9.18
C ARG A 239 0.16 -57.32 -8.11
N LYS A 240 -0.78 -56.49 -8.56
CA LYS A 240 -1.70 -55.76 -7.67
C LYS A 240 -2.48 -56.77 -6.81
N ASP A 241 -2.75 -56.40 -5.57
CA ASP A 241 -3.40 -57.20 -4.54
C ASP A 241 -2.59 -58.43 -4.06
N MET A 242 -1.32 -58.54 -4.45
CA MET A 242 -0.41 -59.52 -3.88
C MET A 242 0.04 -59.06 -2.48
N THR A 243 0.17 -60.00 -1.54
CA THR A 243 0.61 -59.72 -0.17
C THR A 243 2.05 -60.19 0.03
N PHE A 244 2.86 -59.31 0.61
CA PHE A 244 4.22 -59.60 1.04
C PHE A 244 4.32 -59.59 2.56
N TYR A 245 5.19 -60.44 3.09
CA TYR A 245 5.52 -60.49 4.50
C TYR A 245 6.82 -59.72 4.76
N VAL A 246 6.80 -58.78 5.70
CA VAL A 246 7.96 -57.92 6.04
C VAL A 246 8.69 -58.49 7.25
N TYR A 247 10.01 -58.62 7.15
CA TYR A 247 10.89 -59.13 8.20
C TYR A 247 12.11 -58.24 8.43
N ARG A 248 12.53 -58.11 9.70
CA ARG A 248 13.80 -57.51 10.12
C ARG A 248 14.53 -58.48 11.04
N ASN A 249 15.73 -58.91 10.65
CA ASN A 249 16.56 -59.85 11.44
C ASN A 249 15.75 -61.08 11.93
N ASP A 250 15.01 -61.71 11.02
CA ASP A 250 14.13 -62.87 11.26
C ASP A 250 12.92 -62.63 12.17
N GLN A 251 12.65 -61.39 12.57
CA GLN A 251 11.42 -61.00 13.25
C GLN A 251 10.38 -60.49 12.24
N TYR A 252 9.18 -61.06 12.29
CA TYR A 252 8.03 -60.62 11.50
C TYR A 252 7.53 -59.26 11.98
N LEU A 253 7.36 -58.31 11.05
CA LEU A 253 6.94 -56.94 11.34
C LEU A 253 5.51 -56.64 10.88
N GLY A 254 5.02 -57.31 9.83
CA GLY A 254 3.68 -57.07 9.28
C GLY A 254 3.52 -57.50 7.82
N ASN A 255 2.34 -57.24 7.28
CA ASN A 255 2.01 -57.54 5.88
C ASN A 255 2.02 -56.25 5.04
N LEU A 256 2.39 -56.39 3.77
CA LEU A 256 2.35 -55.34 2.78
C LEU A 256 1.44 -55.77 1.62
N LEU A 257 0.33 -55.06 1.43
CA LEU A 257 -0.60 -55.29 0.32
C LEU A 257 -0.28 -54.37 -0.84
N ILE A 258 0.06 -54.92 -2.00
CA ILE A 258 0.47 -54.15 -3.17
C ILE A 258 -0.71 -53.44 -3.82
N THR A 259 -0.61 -52.11 -3.91
CA THR A 259 -1.64 -51.23 -4.49
C THR A 259 -1.29 -50.73 -5.89
N HIS A 260 0.00 -50.53 -6.16
CA HIS A 260 0.52 -50.07 -7.44
C HIS A 260 1.81 -50.83 -7.79
N VAL A 261 2.01 -51.14 -9.07
CA VAL A 261 3.16 -51.91 -9.55
C VAL A 261 3.75 -51.22 -10.77
N GLU A 262 5.04 -50.89 -10.69
CA GLU A 262 5.87 -50.42 -11.79
C GLU A 262 6.76 -51.57 -12.31
N PRO A 263 7.48 -51.40 -13.43
CA PRO A 263 8.34 -52.45 -13.97
C PRO A 263 9.40 -52.95 -12.98
N THR A 264 10.00 -52.05 -12.20
CA THR A 264 11.13 -52.34 -11.30
C THR A 264 10.81 -52.18 -9.83
N GLU A 265 9.70 -51.51 -9.48
CA GLU A 265 9.31 -51.23 -8.10
C GLU A 265 7.81 -51.44 -7.91
N ALA A 266 7.37 -51.60 -6.66
CA ALA A 266 5.95 -51.65 -6.33
C ALA A 266 5.66 -50.91 -5.03
N VAL A 267 4.47 -50.34 -4.92
CA VAL A 267 4.03 -49.58 -3.75
C VAL A 267 2.82 -50.25 -3.14
N GLY A 268 2.92 -50.54 -1.84
CA GLY A 268 1.86 -51.20 -1.08
C GLY A 268 1.51 -50.47 0.20
N ARG A 269 0.31 -50.77 0.71
CA ARG A 269 -0.13 -50.32 2.03
C ARG A 269 0.24 -51.37 3.07
N MET A 270 0.81 -50.94 4.19
CA MET A 270 1.13 -51.83 5.29
C MET A 270 -0.11 -52.14 6.14
N ILE A 271 -0.29 -53.41 6.49
CA ILE A 271 -1.44 -53.94 7.23
C ILE A 271 -0.93 -54.83 8.36
N GLY A 272 -1.45 -54.62 9.58
CA GLY A 272 -1.13 -55.46 10.73
C GLY A 272 0.32 -55.33 11.21
N MET A 273 0.84 -54.10 11.25
CA MET A 273 2.19 -53.82 11.73
C MET A 273 2.31 -54.02 13.25
N GLN A 274 3.32 -54.78 13.67
CA GLN A 274 3.70 -54.98 15.07
C GLN A 274 4.88 -54.08 15.50
N GLY A 275 5.45 -53.31 14.58
CA GLY A 275 6.52 -52.33 14.80
C GLY A 275 6.64 -51.34 13.63
N SER A 276 7.56 -50.36 13.69
CA SER A 276 7.78 -49.42 12.59
C SER A 276 8.76 -50.01 11.55
N ALA A 277 8.29 -50.18 10.32
CA ALA A 277 9.13 -50.60 9.21
C ALA A 277 10.11 -49.49 8.83
N MET A 278 11.27 -49.86 8.32
CA MET A 278 12.34 -48.96 7.90
C MET A 278 12.84 -49.36 6.52
N ALA A 279 13.43 -48.40 5.79
CA ALA A 279 14.13 -48.71 4.55
C ALA A 279 15.24 -49.74 4.82
N GLY A 280 15.30 -50.78 3.99
CA GLY A 280 16.21 -51.92 4.13
C GLY A 280 15.61 -53.18 4.75
N ASP A 281 14.35 -53.16 5.22
CA ASP A 281 13.65 -54.37 5.67
C ASP A 281 13.39 -55.35 4.50
N LYS A 282 13.44 -56.66 4.78
CA LYS A 282 13.25 -57.71 3.76
C LYS A 282 11.77 -58.03 3.58
N VAL A 283 11.36 -58.26 2.33
CA VAL A 283 9.99 -58.67 1.99
C VAL A 283 9.98 -59.95 1.17
N THR A 284 9.04 -60.87 1.42
CA THR A 284 8.89 -62.10 0.62
C THR A 284 7.42 -62.51 0.45
N THR A 285 7.08 -63.18 -0.65
CA THR A 285 5.73 -63.73 -0.91
C THR A 285 5.54 -65.15 -0.39
N GLY A 286 6.62 -65.84 -0.04
CA GLY A 286 6.63 -67.21 0.46
C GLY A 286 7.94 -67.54 1.16
N PHE A 287 7.91 -68.58 1.99
CA PHE A 287 9.09 -69.17 2.63
C PHE A 287 9.51 -70.44 1.91
#